data_AF-A0A966HUW9-F1
#
_entry.id   AF-A0A966HUW9-F1
#
_cell.length_a   1.000
_cell.length_b   1.000
_cell.length_c   1.000
_cell.angle_alpha   90.00
_cell.angle_beta   90.00
_cell.angle_gamma   90.00
#
_symmetry.space_group_name_H-M   'P 1'
#
loop_
_entity.id
_entity.type
_entity.pdbx_description
1 polymer ?
#
loop_
_entity_poly.entity_id
_entity_poly.type
_entity_poly.pdbx_seq_one_letter_code
_entity_poly.pdbx_strand_id
1 'polypeptide(L)'
;MSNYLELAQLPDGTIVLRRSDDQDNPIVKIEFSNESKEFLQGQELSVAKEMIRAGIESVSGNVSDFDEFFDNQKERLSKKTVILH
;
A
#
# COMPACT_ATOMS: atom_id res chain seq x y z
N MET A 1 21.07 -0.53 -8.68
CA MET A 1 20.50 -0.63 -7.32
C MET A 1 19.19 -1.37 -7.45
N SER A 2 18.92 -2.34 -6.60
CA SER A 2 17.65 -3.07 -6.58
C SER A 2 16.53 -2.11 -6.19
N ASN A 3 15.55 -1.94 -7.08
CA ASN A 3 14.35 -1.15 -6.80
C ASN A 3 13.35 -2.04 -6.05
N TYR A 4 12.94 -1.62 -4.86
CA TYR A 4 11.96 -2.32 -4.02
C TYR A 4 10.83 -1.37 -3.62
N LEU A 5 9.70 -1.93 -3.20
CA LEU A 5 8.59 -1.18 -2.64
C LEU A 5 8.81 -0.94 -1.14
N GLU A 6 8.59 0.31 -0.73
CA GLU A 6 8.63 0.72 0.66
C GLU A 6 7.30 1.32 1.10
N LEU A 7 6.93 1.01 2.34
CA LEU A 7 5.85 1.67 3.05
C LEU A 7 6.46 2.73 3.97
N ALA A 8 6.10 3.99 3.77
CA ALA A 8 6.63 5.12 4.53
C ALA A 8 5.50 5.99 5.09
N GLN A 9 5.70 6.52 6.30
CA GLN A 9 4.83 7.56 6.86
C GLN A 9 5.47 8.93 6.61
N LEU A 10 4.71 9.83 6.00
CA LEU A 10 5.11 11.20 5.72
C LEU A 10 4.90 12.10 6.96
N PRO A 11 5.52 13.30 7.01
CA PRO A 11 5.40 14.20 8.16
C PRO A 11 3.98 14.69 8.45
N ASP A 12 3.09 14.69 7.46
CA ASP A 12 1.66 15.01 7.60
C ASP A 12 0.83 13.82 8.16
N GLY A 13 1.48 12.68 8.39
CA GLY A 13 0.87 11.43 8.85
C GLY A 13 0.28 10.57 7.74
N THR A 14 0.36 11.00 6.48
CA THR A 14 -0.05 10.19 5.32
C THR A 14 0.88 9.00 5.16
N ILE A 15 0.34 7.81 4.95
CA ILE A 15 1.15 6.62 4.68
C ILE A 15 1.15 6.35 3.18
N VAL A 16 2.33 6.11 2.62
CA VAL A 16 2.51 5.88 1.20
C VAL A 16 3.20 4.55 0.94
N LEU A 17 2.72 3.83 -0.08
CA LEU A 17 3.47 2.74 -0.71
C LEU A 17 4.08 3.29 -1.99
N ARG A 18 5.41 3.21 -2.12
CA ARG A 18 6.14 3.78 -3.26
C ARG A 18 7.38 2.97 -3.60
N ARG A 19 7.97 3.25 -4.75
CA ARG A 19 9.27 2.68 -5.13
C ARG A 19 10.39 3.46 -4.45
N SER A 20 11.43 2.74 -4.03
CA SER A 20 12.62 3.32 -3.39
C SER A 20 13.33 4.39 -4.24
N ASP A 21 13.20 4.32 -5.57
CA ASP A 21 13.79 5.26 -6.55
C ASP A 21 12.83 6.34 -7.07
N ASP A 22 11.55 6.31 -6.68
CA ASP A 22 10.53 7.25 -7.13
C ASP A 22 9.65 7.68 -5.94
N GLN A 23 10.18 8.63 -5.17
CA GLN A 23 9.55 9.10 -3.94
C GLN A 23 8.35 10.02 -4.17
N ASP A 24 8.28 10.66 -5.35
CA ASP A 24 7.29 11.67 -5.70
C ASP A 24 6.01 11.06 -6.30
N ASN A 25 6.08 9.83 -6.82
CA ASN A 25 4.95 9.13 -7.43
C ASN A 25 4.55 7.88 -6.63
N PRO A 26 3.86 8.03 -5.49
CA PRO A 26 3.41 6.88 -4.71
C PRO A 26 2.35 6.07 -5.45
N ILE A 27 2.42 4.75 -5.30
CA ILE A 27 1.49 3.78 -5.89
C ILE A 27 0.18 3.78 -5.11
N VAL A 28 0.26 3.92 -3.78
CA VAL A 28 -0.89 4.00 -2.87
C VAL A 28 -0.66 5.12 -1.86
N LYS A 29 -1.72 5.87 -1.56
CA LYS A 29 -1.78 6.80 -0.42
C LYS A 29 -2.88 6.35 0.53
N ILE A 30 -2.58 6.33 1.82
CA ILE A 30 -3.49 5.95 2.90
C ILE A 30 -3.54 7.12 3.89
N GLU A 31 -4.72 7.70 4.04
CA GLU A 31 -5.00 8.76 4.99
C GLU A 31 -6.00 8.25 6.03
N PHE A 32 -5.53 8.13 7.27
CA PHE A 32 -6.42 7.84 8.40
C PHE A 32 -7.10 9.13 8.85
N SER A 33 -8.41 9.06 9.10
CA SER A 33 -9.13 10.15 9.75
C SER A 33 -8.58 10.41 11.15
N ASN A 34 -8.83 11.61 11.69
CA ASN A 34 -8.40 11.94 13.04
C ASN A 34 -9.00 10.97 14.07
N GLU A 35 -10.27 10.60 13.91
CA GLU A 35 -10.94 9.60 14.74
C GLU A 35 -10.20 8.26 14.70
N SER A 36 -9.86 7.75 13.50
CA SER A 36 -9.10 6.50 13.39
C SER A 36 -7.71 6.62 14.01
N LYS A 37 -7.02 7.76 13.89
CA LYS A 37 -5.71 7.98 14.53
C LYS A 37 -5.80 7.91 16.05
N GLU A 38 -6.85 8.49 16.66
CA GLU A 38 -7.10 8.39 18.10
C GLU A 38 -7.31 6.94 18.55
N PHE A 39 -8.03 6.15 17.76
CA PHE A 39 -8.22 4.72 18.03
C PHE A 39 -6.94 3.89 17.84
N LEU A 40 -6.14 4.22 16.83
CA LEU A 40 -4.94 3.46 16.46
C LEU A 40 -3.71 3.83 17.28
N GLN A 41 -3.71 4.98 17.96
CA GLN A 41 -2.69 5.37 18.94
C GLN A 41 -1.25 5.26 18.40
N GLY A 42 -1.00 5.72 17.16
CA GLY A 42 0.33 5.66 16.55
C GLY A 42 0.64 4.33 15.83
N GLN A 43 -0.31 3.40 15.76
CA GLN A 43 -0.14 2.12 15.06
C GLN A 43 -0.56 2.18 13.58
N GLU A 44 -0.79 3.37 13.01
CA GLU A 44 -1.31 3.53 11.65
C GLU A 44 -0.41 2.86 10.61
N LEU A 45 0.92 2.97 10.76
CA LEU A 45 1.88 2.35 9.83
C LEU A 45 1.82 0.81 9.89
N SER A 46 1.71 0.25 11.10
CA SER A 46 1.55 -1.19 11.31
C SER A 46 0.25 -1.70 10.70
N VAL A 47 -0.85 -0.97 10.91
CA VAL A 47 -2.16 -1.30 10.34
C VAL A 47 -2.14 -1.20 8.83
N ALA A 48 -1.59 -0.14 8.26
CA ALA A 48 -1.45 0.02 6.82
C ALA A 48 -0.64 -1.11 6.19
N LYS A 49 0.46 -1.52 6.83
CA LYS A 49 1.26 -2.67 6.39
C LYS A 49 0.42 -3.95 6.31
N GLU A 50 -0.35 -4.23 7.36
CA GLU A 50 -1.20 -5.43 7.41
C GLU A 50 -2.37 -5.36 6.42
N MET A 51 -2.96 -4.18 6.20
CA MET A 51 -4.01 -3.98 5.19
C MET A 51 -3.53 -4.34 3.79
N ILE A 52 -2.33 -3.90 3.41
CA ILE A 52 -1.76 -4.24 2.09
C ILE A 52 -1.42 -5.72 2.03
N ARG A 53 -0.82 -6.28 3.09
CA ARG A 53 -0.49 -7.71 3.19
C ARG A 53 -1.74 -8.57 2.98
N ALA A 54 -2.76 -8.37 3.81
CA ALA A 54 -4.02 -9.11 3.75
C ALA A 54 -4.73 -8.93 2.41
N GLY A 55 -4.69 -7.72 1.84
CA GLY A 55 -5.22 -7.43 0.51
C GLY A 55 -4.57 -8.29 -0.57
N ILE A 56 -3.23 -8.36 -0.60
CA ILE A 56 -2.48 -9.17 -1.57
C ILE A 56 -2.73 -10.66 -1.36
N GLU A 57 -2.69 -11.15 -0.12
CA GLU A 57 -2.97 -12.55 0.20
C GLU A 57 -4.37 -12.95 -0.31
N SER A 58 -5.36 -12.06 -0.13
CA SER A 58 -6.76 -12.33 -0.54
C SER A 58 -6.96 -12.46 -2.05
N VAL A 59 -6.16 -11.76 -2.87
CA VAL A 59 -6.33 -11.73 -4.33
C VAL A 59 -5.33 -12.61 -5.08
N SER A 60 -4.17 -12.89 -4.48
CA SER A 60 -3.07 -13.60 -5.14
C SER A 60 -2.95 -15.06 -4.71
N GLY A 61 -3.67 -15.47 -3.66
CA GLY A 61 -3.76 -16.84 -3.18
C GLY A 61 -2.49 -17.37 -2.49
N ASN A 62 -1.28 -16.92 -2.84
CA ASN A 62 0.01 -17.36 -2.26
C ASN A 62 1.22 -16.42 -2.53
N VAL A 63 1.05 -15.15 -2.92
CA VAL A 63 2.22 -14.28 -3.15
C VAL A 63 2.76 -13.79 -1.80
N SER A 64 3.95 -14.25 -1.42
CA SER A 64 4.61 -13.89 -0.17
C SER A 64 5.44 -12.60 -0.26
N ASP A 65 5.66 -12.07 -1.47
CA ASP A 65 6.49 -10.89 -1.68
C ASP A 65 5.71 -9.75 -2.36
N PHE A 66 5.72 -8.57 -1.72
CA PHE A 66 5.00 -7.39 -2.21
C PHE A 66 5.51 -6.99 -3.59
N ASP A 67 6.83 -7.00 -3.79
CA ASP A 67 7.47 -6.56 -5.03
C ASP A 67 7.04 -7.42 -6.22
N GLU A 68 7.00 -8.74 -6.03
CA GLU A 68 6.60 -9.70 -7.06
C GLU A 68 5.12 -9.55 -7.45
N PHE A 69 4.23 -9.33 -6.49
CA PHE A 69 2.81 -9.11 -6.78
C PHE A 69 2.60 -7.88 -7.68
N PHE A 70 3.20 -6.75 -7.32
CA PHE A 70 2.97 -5.50 -8.04
C PHE A 70 3.60 -5.49 -9.43
N ASP A 71 4.76 -6.11 -9.62
CA ASP A 71 5.38 -6.21 -10.95
C ASP A 71 4.55 -7.10 -11.89
N ASN A 72 3.97 -8.20 -11.39
CA ASN A 72 3.03 -9.03 -12.17
C ASN A 72 1.74 -8.28 -12.56
N GLN A 73 1.23 -7.42 -11.66
CA GLN A 73 -0.02 -6.68 -11.91
C GLN A 73 0.17 -5.44 -12.79
N LYS A 74 1.40 -4.92 -12.92
CA LYS A 74 1.73 -3.76 -13.76
C LYS A 74 1.33 -3.98 -15.23
N GLU A 75 1.35 -5.23 -15.70
CA GLU A 75 0.94 -5.60 -17.07
C GLU A 75 -0.59 -5.63 -17.28
N ARG A 76 -1.39 -5.61 -16.21
CA ARG A 76 -2.85 -5.88 -16.26
C ARG A 76 -3.76 -4.68 -16.02
N LEU A 77 -3.24 -3.47 -15.79
CA LEU A 77 -4.07 -2.30 -15.46
C LEU A 77 -4.82 -1.73 -16.68
N SER A 78 -5.91 -2.39 -17.09
CA SER A 78 -6.99 -1.76 -17.84
C SER A 78 -7.94 -1.08 -16.86
N LYS A 79 -7.93 0.25 -16.82
CA LYS A 79 -8.74 1.09 -15.94
C LYS A 79 -10.23 0.92 -16.27
N LYS A 80 -10.93 0.07 -15.52
CA LYS A 80 -12.39 0.17 -15.35
C LYS A 80 -12.69 0.45 -13.88
N THR A 81 -13.52 1.45 -13.63
CA THR A 81 -14.09 1.68 -12.29
C THR A 81 -14.92 0.46 -11.92
N VAL A 82 -14.55 -0.22 -10.83
CA VAL A 82 -15.30 -1.34 -10.26
C VAL A 82 -15.81 -0.88 -8.90
N ILE A 83 -17.12 -0.98 -8.69
CA ILE A 83 -17.76 -0.75 -7.39
C ILE A 83 -18.13 -2.13 -6.83
N LEU A 84 -17.60 -2.47 -5.67
CA LEU A 84 -17.97 -3.68 -4.93
C LEU A 84 -19.12 -3.30 -3.97
N HIS A 85 -20.15 -4.14 -3.88
CA HIS A 85 -21.31 -3.97 -2.98
C HIS A 85 -21.19 -4.90 -1.79
#